data_AF-A0A819W3Q4-F1
#
_entry.id   AF-A0A819W3Q4-F1
#
_cell.length_a   1.000
_cell.length_b   1.000
_cell.length_c   1.000
_cell.angle_alpha   90.00
_cell.angle_beta   90.00
_cell.angle_gamma   90.00
#
_symmetry.space_group_name_H-M   'P 1'
#
loop_
_entity.id
_entity.type
_entity.pdbx_description
1 polymer ?
#
loop_
_entity_poly.entity_id
_entity_poly.type
_entity_poly.pdbx_seq_one_letter_code
_entity_poly.pdbx_strand_id
1 'polypeptide(L)'
;MRIVLFILIVHHGNFINSMELKGINSCQIPLINNSQIMTSSANIKSNNWCPSSYDNEPYLLISLSNLTYVTRLNIKTISSDMYYHLEYTRDNSINQYTTWRSYHLLNNKQENIQLDPPVIVKYIRLNIKQIKNNSCFQLEFFGCIFTDGVVSYSMLQGHHQLEDDTYDGQYNVKHRFLHDGLGQLSDGQTGPDNYEDLNGFQWVGWRKPRSTKHNHSIEILFKFDALRNFSRVTIHANNYYPKKIYVFRSAVIEFFNNNNNNKTTSVTYNHHRDDQFEMARPIMIDLKHHVASQIKVHLYFDGPWILISEMTFDSFIIPTTSIVKSESVHFSISYIIICLSTILIVLMLTLMFSLARCIFYMNSNIKKRYFSPIHNQTESSASTTSSEIDIGSSHHRYATIGSSTHPYLVCNNG
;
A
#
# COMPACT_ATOMS: atom_id res chain seq x y z
N MET A 1 50.41 33.90 -13.61
CA MET A 1 50.40 34.83 -12.45
C MET A 1 48.95 35.02 -11.99
N ARG A 2 48.69 35.35 -10.71
CA ARG A 2 47.32 35.61 -10.22
C ARG A 2 46.79 36.98 -10.69
N ILE A 3 45.46 37.08 -10.82
CA ILE A 3 44.51 38.21 -10.64
C ILE A 3 43.17 37.60 -11.12
N VAL A 4 42.18 37.22 -10.32
CA VAL A 4 41.54 37.80 -9.12
C VAL A 4 40.79 39.10 -9.44
N LEU A 5 39.49 38.98 -9.67
CA LEU A 5 38.54 40.08 -9.77
C LEU A 5 37.46 39.89 -8.70
N PHE A 6 37.23 40.90 -7.85
CA PHE A 6 36.28 40.82 -6.74
C PHE A 6 34.98 41.59 -7.04
N ILE A 7 33.89 40.83 -7.15
CA ILE A 7 32.55 41.05 -6.59
C ILE A 7 32.19 42.47 -6.11
N LEU A 8 31.07 43.04 -6.60
CA LEU A 8 30.10 43.70 -5.70
C LEU A 8 28.62 43.78 -6.20
N ILE A 9 27.83 42.76 -5.81
CA ILE A 9 26.44 42.72 -5.27
C ILE A 9 25.27 43.57 -5.86
N VAL A 10 24.02 43.07 -5.66
CA VAL A 10 22.68 43.75 -5.63
C VAL A 10 21.90 43.72 -6.97
N HIS A 11 20.66 43.17 -7.07
CA HIS A 11 19.86 42.30 -6.17
C HIS A 11 18.77 41.51 -6.94
N HIS A 12 18.12 40.57 -6.23
CA HIS A 12 16.82 39.93 -6.52
C HIS A 12 16.64 39.02 -7.77
N GLY A 13 16.22 37.78 -7.47
CA GLY A 13 15.10 37.15 -8.19
C GLY A 13 15.45 36.03 -9.17
N ASN A 14 15.72 34.82 -8.67
CA ASN A 14 15.54 33.60 -9.47
C ASN A 14 15.14 32.39 -8.62
N PHE A 15 14.25 31.57 -9.17
CA PHE A 15 13.99 30.22 -8.69
C PHE A 15 15.22 29.35 -8.92
N ILE A 16 15.57 28.48 -7.97
CA ILE A 16 16.51 27.37 -8.19
C ILE A 16 15.85 26.09 -7.68
N ASN A 17 15.73 25.09 -8.56
CA ASN A 17 15.21 23.78 -8.22
C ASN A 17 16.28 22.98 -7.45
N SER A 18 16.23 22.97 -6.12
CA SER A 18 17.08 22.12 -5.28
C SER A 18 16.46 20.70 -5.13
N MET A 19 16.34 19.98 -6.24
CA MET A 19 15.95 18.55 -6.23
C MET A 19 17.20 17.67 -6.14
N GLU A 20 17.92 17.79 -5.03
CA GLU A 20 19.26 17.24 -4.87
C GLU A 20 19.35 16.37 -3.60
N LEU A 21 19.77 15.12 -3.79
CA LEU A 21 20.33 14.18 -2.80
C LEU A 21 19.80 14.29 -1.34
N LYS A 22 18.68 13.62 -1.04
CA LYS A 22 18.29 13.22 0.33
C LYS A 22 19.20 12.09 0.89
N GLY A 23 20.52 12.24 0.78
CA GLY A 23 21.49 11.26 1.26
C GLY A 23 21.86 11.49 2.73
N ILE A 24 21.23 10.72 3.63
CA ILE A 24 21.70 10.32 5.00
C ILE A 24 21.89 11.46 6.05
N ASN A 25 22.47 12.61 5.68
CA ASN A 25 22.86 13.70 6.59
C ASN A 25 21.68 14.49 7.20
N SER A 26 20.43 14.20 6.83
CA SER A 26 19.24 14.93 7.31
C SER A 26 18.55 14.31 8.53
N CYS A 27 18.95 13.11 8.98
CA CYS A 27 18.24 12.36 10.03
C CYS A 27 18.86 12.47 11.43
N GLN A 28 19.37 13.66 11.79
CA GLN A 28 19.91 13.98 13.12
C GLN A 28 19.24 15.21 13.76
N ILE A 29 17.94 15.40 13.53
CA ILE A 29 17.19 16.55 14.06
C ILE A 29 16.60 16.21 15.44
N PRO A 30 16.72 17.06 16.47
CA PRO A 30 16.04 16.87 17.76
C PRO A 30 14.52 16.76 17.63
N LEU A 31 13.92 15.71 18.20
CA LEU A 31 12.49 15.41 18.04
C LEU A 31 11.57 16.14 19.05
N ILE A 32 12.12 16.87 20.02
CA ILE A 32 11.40 17.35 21.22
C ILE A 32 10.39 18.48 20.93
N ASN A 33 10.56 19.28 19.86
CA ASN A 33 9.74 20.48 19.64
C ASN A 33 8.25 20.22 19.29
N ASN A 34 7.82 18.98 19.04
CA ASN A 34 6.43 18.65 18.67
C ASN A 34 5.90 17.32 19.26
N SER A 35 6.60 16.70 20.22
CA SER A 35 6.18 15.41 20.82
C SER A 35 5.25 15.59 22.02
N GLN A 36 4.23 14.72 22.15
CA GLN A 36 3.43 14.65 23.38
C GLN A 36 4.06 13.69 24.38
N ILE A 37 4.46 14.22 25.53
CA ILE A 37 5.05 13.44 26.62
C ILE A 37 3.93 12.89 27.51
N MET A 38 3.89 11.57 27.69
CA MET A 38 2.97 10.88 28.59
C MET A 38 3.79 10.13 29.66
N THR A 39 3.38 10.26 30.91
CA THR A 39 4.14 9.71 32.05
C THR A 39 3.20 8.93 32.95
N SER A 40 3.58 7.72 33.35
CA SER A 40 2.79 6.92 34.29
C SER A 40 2.63 7.64 35.64
N SER A 41 3.74 8.14 36.20
CA SER A 41 3.72 8.95 37.44
C SER A 41 4.93 9.90 37.52
N ALA A 42 4.77 11.19 37.18
CA ALA A 42 5.90 12.14 37.16
C ALA A 42 5.52 13.59 37.51
N ASN A 43 6.52 14.35 37.98
CA ASN A 43 6.50 15.81 38.05
C ASN A 43 7.54 16.35 37.06
N ILE A 44 7.11 16.95 35.95
CA ILE A 44 8.04 17.62 35.01
C ILE A 44 8.47 18.95 35.63
N LYS A 45 9.67 18.99 36.20
CA LYS A 45 10.32 20.22 36.69
C LYS A 45 11.61 20.45 35.92
N SER A 46 11.72 21.62 35.28
CA SER A 46 12.93 22.14 34.62
C SER A 46 13.66 21.12 33.72
N ASN A 47 12.99 20.63 32.66
CA ASN A 47 13.50 19.69 31.65
C ASN A 47 14.03 18.33 32.16
N ASN A 48 13.87 18.04 33.45
CA ASN A 48 14.32 16.81 34.07
C ASN A 48 13.12 15.91 34.37
N TRP A 49 13.26 14.61 34.11
CA TRP A 49 12.27 13.61 34.48
C TRP A 49 12.72 12.88 35.74
N CYS A 50 11.81 12.83 36.72
CA CYS A 50 11.93 12.07 37.96
C CYS A 50 10.60 11.31 38.14
N PRO A 51 10.61 9.99 38.38
CA PRO A 51 9.37 9.27 38.68
C PRO A 51 8.93 9.54 40.12
N SER A 52 7.63 9.44 40.40
CA SER A 52 7.08 9.66 41.75
C SER A 52 7.00 8.41 42.63
N SER A 53 7.28 7.23 42.09
CA SER A 53 7.44 5.95 42.80
C SER A 53 8.43 5.08 42.01
N TYR A 54 9.15 4.20 42.70
CA TYR A 54 10.19 3.34 42.12
C TYR A 54 9.81 1.86 42.13
N ASP A 55 8.64 1.53 42.70
CA ASP A 55 8.24 0.18 43.08
C ASP A 55 7.68 -0.65 41.90
N ASN A 56 7.48 -0.03 40.73
CA ASN A 56 6.78 -0.60 39.57
C ASN A 56 7.48 -0.27 38.22
N GLU A 57 8.81 -0.41 38.14
CA GLU A 57 9.65 -0.14 36.94
C GLU A 57 9.19 1.08 36.11
N PRO A 58 9.30 2.30 36.69
CA PRO A 58 8.63 3.50 36.16
C PRO A 58 9.19 3.91 34.79
N TYR A 59 8.34 4.57 33.99
CA TYR A 59 8.62 4.81 32.57
C TYR A 59 8.17 6.17 32.03
N LEU A 60 8.93 6.63 31.03
CA LEU A 60 8.65 7.82 30.22
C LEU A 60 8.21 7.38 28.82
N LEU A 61 6.97 7.70 28.43
CA LEU A 61 6.42 7.43 27.11
C LEU A 61 6.40 8.73 26.28
N ILE A 62 6.90 8.66 25.06
CA ILE A 62 6.93 9.79 24.12
C ILE A 62 6.10 9.39 22.89
N SER A 63 5.06 10.16 22.63
CA SER A 63 4.17 10.02 21.47
C SER A 63 4.63 10.95 20.35
N LEU A 64 4.86 10.39 19.16
CA LEU A 64 5.26 11.11 17.96
C LEU A 64 4.07 11.24 17.01
N SER A 65 3.86 12.45 16.45
CA SER A 65 2.71 12.72 15.59
C SER A 65 2.69 11.84 14.33
N ASN A 66 3.87 11.54 13.78
CA ASN A 66 4.06 10.68 12.60
C ASN A 66 4.99 9.51 12.94
N LEU A 67 5.01 8.47 12.10
CA LEU A 67 6.12 7.51 12.10
C LEU A 67 7.44 8.27 11.88
N THR A 68 8.46 7.89 12.64
CA THR A 68 9.72 8.64 12.73
C THR A 68 10.88 7.66 12.85
N TYR A 69 11.92 7.83 12.02
CA TYR A 69 13.22 7.19 12.22
C TYR A 69 13.88 7.81 13.46
N VAL A 70 14.25 7.00 14.45
CA VAL A 70 15.06 7.41 15.60
C VAL A 70 16.46 6.82 15.44
N THR A 71 17.44 7.71 15.30
CA THR A 71 18.84 7.36 14.96
C THR A 71 19.79 7.51 16.14
N ARG A 72 19.49 8.37 17.12
CA ARG A 72 20.32 8.60 18.30
C ARG A 72 19.51 8.99 19.53
N LEU A 73 19.95 8.52 20.69
CA LEU A 73 19.49 8.92 22.01
C LEU A 73 20.67 9.56 22.78
N ASN A 74 20.58 10.85 23.10
CA ASN A 74 21.42 11.44 24.15
C ASN A 74 20.68 11.29 25.49
N ILE A 75 21.34 10.79 26.52
CA ILE A 75 20.72 10.57 27.84
C ILE A 75 21.70 10.92 28.97
N LYS A 76 21.17 11.47 30.07
CA LYS A 76 21.96 12.15 31.09
C LYS A 76 21.42 11.89 32.49
N THR A 77 22.17 11.17 33.34
CA THR A 77 21.84 11.08 34.78
C THR A 77 22.17 12.38 35.49
N ILE A 78 21.36 12.72 36.50
CA ILE A 78 21.50 13.96 37.27
C ILE A 78 21.96 13.66 38.71
N SER A 79 21.40 12.61 39.33
CA SER A 79 21.55 12.30 40.76
C SER A 79 22.22 10.96 41.05
N SER A 80 21.87 9.89 40.31
CA SER A 80 22.39 8.54 40.55
C SER A 80 22.32 7.65 39.31
N ASP A 81 23.16 6.63 39.30
CA ASP A 81 23.24 5.54 38.32
C ASP A 81 21.87 4.86 38.14
N MET A 82 21.51 4.54 36.89
CA MET A 82 20.25 3.85 36.57
C MET A 82 20.45 2.81 35.46
N TYR A 83 19.76 1.68 35.56
CA TYR A 83 19.57 0.80 34.40
C TYR A 83 18.36 1.28 33.60
N TYR A 84 18.45 1.23 32.28
CA TYR A 84 17.32 1.51 31.40
C TYR A 84 17.27 0.54 30.22
N HIS A 85 16.07 0.20 29.79
CA HIS A 85 15.84 -0.44 28.49
C HIS A 85 14.90 0.41 27.64
N LEU A 86 14.95 0.19 26.34
CA LEU A 86 14.21 0.97 25.35
C LEU A 86 13.17 0.07 24.68
N GLU A 87 11.91 0.44 24.86
CA GLU A 87 10.76 -0.15 24.18
C GLU A 87 10.24 0.83 23.13
N TYR A 88 9.69 0.32 22.03
CA TYR A 88 9.03 1.14 21.02
C TYR A 88 7.90 0.39 20.34
N THR A 89 7.01 1.12 19.67
CA THR A 89 5.99 0.52 18.80
C THR A 89 5.65 1.45 17.63
N ARG A 90 5.28 0.86 16.50
CA ARG A 90 4.84 1.55 15.27
C ARG A 90 3.32 1.70 15.21
N ASP A 91 2.59 0.79 15.83
CA ASP A 91 1.15 0.78 15.81
C ASP A 91 0.57 1.86 16.72
N ASN A 92 -0.72 2.17 16.51
CA ASN A 92 -1.51 2.94 17.46
C ASN A 92 -1.90 2.11 18.71
N SER A 93 -1.28 0.94 18.91
CA SER A 93 -1.48 0.03 20.04
C SER A 93 -0.44 0.26 21.13
N ILE A 94 -0.83 0.95 22.20
CA ILE A 94 0.02 1.26 23.38
C ILE A 94 0.35 -0.01 24.20
N ASN A 95 -0.19 -1.19 23.81
CA ASN A 95 -0.11 -2.44 24.57
C ASN A 95 0.86 -3.48 24.00
N GLN A 96 1.51 -3.21 22.86
CA GLN A 96 2.49 -4.11 22.23
C GLN A 96 3.75 -3.31 21.87
N TYR A 97 4.85 -3.59 22.56
CA TYR A 97 6.16 -2.97 22.35
C TYR A 97 7.19 -4.01 21.93
N THR A 98 8.07 -3.63 21.02
CA THR A 98 9.33 -4.32 20.77
C THR A 98 10.42 -3.70 21.63
N THR A 99 11.25 -4.53 22.26
CA THR A 99 12.43 -4.07 23.01
C THR A 99 13.60 -3.91 22.03
N TRP A 100 14.15 -2.70 21.90
CA TRP A 100 15.32 -2.44 21.05
C TRP A 100 16.60 -3.08 21.63
N ARG A 101 16.78 -3.02 22.95
CA ARG A 101 17.86 -3.70 23.66
C ARG A 101 17.50 -3.97 25.12
N SER A 102 18.14 -4.97 25.71
CA SER A 102 18.11 -5.27 27.14
C SER A 102 18.63 -4.12 28.01
N TYR A 103 18.38 -4.21 29.33
CA TYR A 103 18.82 -3.23 30.33
C TYR A 103 20.32 -2.86 30.22
N HIS A 104 20.59 -1.60 29.90
CA HIS A 104 21.93 -0.99 29.86
C HIS A 104 22.15 -0.11 31.09
N LEU A 105 23.37 -0.09 31.63
CA LEU A 105 23.73 0.70 32.81
C LEU A 105 24.24 2.09 32.41
N LEU A 106 23.52 3.15 32.82
CA LEU A 106 23.95 4.53 32.65
C LEU A 106 24.95 4.94 33.75
N ASN A 107 26.20 4.49 33.62
CA ASN A 107 27.31 4.83 34.52
C ASN A 107 28.27 5.85 33.88
N ASN A 108 27.68 6.94 33.38
CA ASN A 108 28.38 8.18 33.05
C ASN A 108 27.38 9.34 33.13
N LYS A 109 27.85 10.55 33.46
CA LYS A 109 26.97 11.72 33.63
C LYS A 109 26.37 12.25 32.33
N GLN A 110 26.74 11.69 31.18
CA GLN A 110 26.02 11.76 29.90
C GLN A 110 26.49 10.61 29.00
N GLU A 111 25.59 10.00 28.25
CA GLU A 111 25.89 9.08 27.13
C GLU A 111 25.16 9.54 25.87
N ASN A 112 25.80 9.34 24.71
CA ASN A 112 25.21 9.55 23.40
C ASN A 112 25.19 8.19 22.68
N ILE A 113 24.02 7.57 22.57
CA ILE A 113 23.82 6.22 22.04
C ILE A 113 23.33 6.34 20.60
N GLN A 114 24.12 5.85 19.65
CA GLN A 114 23.63 5.60 18.29
C GLN A 114 22.66 4.41 18.34
N LEU A 115 21.53 4.52 17.67
CA LEU A 115 20.65 3.39 17.39
C LEU A 115 21.05 2.83 16.02
N ASP A 116 21.59 1.62 16.05
CA ASP A 116 22.09 0.89 14.89
C ASP A 116 21.59 -0.58 15.00
N PRO A 117 20.69 -1.03 14.11
CA PRO A 117 20.03 -0.23 13.08
C PRO A 117 19.13 0.87 13.68
N PRO A 118 18.79 1.92 12.92
CA PRO A 118 17.78 2.91 13.30
C PRO A 118 16.41 2.25 13.50
N VAL A 119 15.60 2.76 14.44
CA VAL A 119 14.24 2.25 14.68
C VAL A 119 13.17 3.18 14.15
N ILE A 120 12.22 2.64 13.40
CA ILE A 120 11.00 3.35 12.97
C ILE A 120 9.96 3.21 14.09
N VAL A 121 9.52 4.34 14.66
CA VAL A 121 8.62 4.35 15.83
C VAL A 121 7.47 5.35 15.69
N LYS A 122 6.37 5.06 16.37
CA LYS A 122 5.23 5.96 16.63
C LYS A 122 5.19 6.37 18.10
N TYR A 123 5.44 5.42 18.98
CA TYR A 123 5.64 5.64 20.42
C TYR A 123 6.97 5.03 20.84
N ILE A 124 7.68 5.71 21.73
CA ILE A 124 8.95 5.25 22.28
C ILE A 124 8.95 5.41 23.80
N ARG A 125 9.33 4.35 24.51
CA ARG A 125 9.19 4.17 25.95
C ARG A 125 10.55 3.88 26.57
N LEU A 126 11.01 4.77 27.44
CA LEU A 126 12.16 4.52 28.30
C LEU A 126 11.67 3.92 29.61
N ASN A 127 12.07 2.69 29.91
CA ASN A 127 11.80 2.01 31.18
C ASN A 127 13.03 2.07 32.07
N ILE A 128 12.84 2.36 33.36
CA ILE A 128 13.93 2.58 34.32
C ILE A 128 13.88 1.54 35.44
N LYS A 129 15.01 0.87 35.67
CA LYS A 129 15.26 -0.03 36.79
C LYS A 129 16.38 0.56 37.64
N GLN A 130 16.10 0.79 38.91
CA GLN A 130 16.92 1.65 39.76
C GLN A 130 17.89 0.86 40.67
N ILE A 131 19.03 1.48 40.99
CA ILE A 131 20.00 0.98 41.99
C ILE A 131 19.87 1.75 43.32
N LYS A 132 19.59 3.05 43.29
CA LYS A 132 19.47 3.95 44.47
C LYS A 132 18.35 4.97 44.25
N ASN A 133 17.47 5.14 45.23
CA ASN A 133 16.33 6.06 45.21
C ASN A 133 16.70 7.48 44.72
N ASN A 134 15.71 8.19 44.15
CA ASN A 134 15.82 9.56 43.64
C ASN A 134 16.69 9.74 42.37
N SER A 135 16.81 8.73 41.51
CA SER A 135 17.35 8.88 40.14
C SER A 135 16.45 9.77 39.28
N CYS A 136 17.03 10.85 38.73
CA CYS A 136 16.43 11.67 37.69
C CYS A 136 17.35 11.74 36.47
N PHE A 137 16.76 11.90 35.29
CA PHE A 137 17.50 12.04 34.04
C PHE A 137 16.92 13.14 33.13
N GLN A 138 17.73 13.54 32.15
CA GLN A 138 17.33 14.30 30.97
C GLN A 138 17.62 13.41 29.74
N LEU A 139 16.80 13.50 28.69
CA LEU A 139 17.07 12.84 27.41
C LEU A 139 16.76 13.74 26.21
N GLU A 140 17.29 13.35 25.05
CA GLU A 140 17.00 13.94 23.75
C GLU A 140 17.13 12.86 22.65
N PHE A 141 16.03 12.60 21.93
CA PHE A 141 16.03 11.73 20.76
C PHE A 141 16.23 12.54 19.48
N PHE A 142 17.00 11.99 18.55
CA PHE A 142 17.27 12.56 17.23
C PHE A 142 16.74 11.64 16.14
N GLY A 143 16.32 12.24 15.03
CA GLY A 143 15.72 11.49 13.95
C GLY A 143 15.22 12.33 12.79
N CYS A 144 14.27 11.77 12.04
CA CYS A 144 13.53 12.42 10.97
C CYS A 144 12.19 11.70 10.71
N ILE A 145 11.22 12.40 10.12
CA ILE A 145 9.89 11.83 9.79
C ILE A 145 10.07 10.72 8.75
N PHE A 146 9.51 9.54 9.04
CA PHE A 146 9.47 8.42 8.11
C PHE A 146 8.30 8.61 7.14
N THR A 147 8.60 9.08 5.93
CA THR A 147 7.57 9.42 4.94
C THR A 147 6.99 8.22 4.19
N ASP A 148 7.73 7.12 4.13
CA ASP A 148 7.41 5.90 3.39
C ASP A 148 6.09 5.26 3.87
N GLY A 149 5.95 5.12 5.19
CA GLY A 149 4.73 4.67 5.86
C GLY A 149 4.58 3.16 6.01
N VAL A 150 5.60 2.37 5.68
CA VAL A 150 5.62 0.93 5.97
C VAL A 150 5.50 0.67 7.49
N VAL A 151 4.53 -0.14 7.91
CA VAL A 151 4.37 -0.56 9.31
C VAL A 151 5.03 -1.92 9.55
N SER A 152 4.97 -2.80 8.55
CA SER A 152 5.61 -4.12 8.54
C SER A 152 5.77 -4.63 7.12
N TYR A 153 6.76 -5.48 6.87
CA TYR A 153 6.75 -6.40 5.73
C TYR A 153 6.68 -7.87 6.17
N SER A 154 6.27 -8.76 5.27
CA SER A 154 6.18 -10.20 5.52
C SER A 154 6.70 -11.00 4.33
N MET A 155 7.60 -11.95 4.59
CA MET A 155 8.37 -12.64 3.56
C MET A 155 8.97 -13.97 4.05
N LEU A 156 9.46 -14.80 3.14
CA LEU A 156 10.37 -15.89 3.52
C LEU A 156 11.71 -15.30 3.97
N GLN A 157 12.27 -15.82 5.06
CA GLN A 157 13.60 -15.46 5.55
C GLN A 157 14.68 -15.75 4.47
N GLY A 158 15.75 -14.96 4.49
CA GLY A 158 16.92 -15.14 3.64
C GLY A 158 17.68 -16.45 3.89
N HIS A 159 18.80 -16.66 3.21
CA HIS A 159 19.50 -17.96 3.20
C HIS A 159 21.02 -17.79 3.31
N HIS A 160 21.67 -18.70 4.06
CA HIS A 160 23.13 -18.83 4.11
C HIS A 160 23.85 -17.52 4.50
N GLN A 161 23.59 -17.00 5.71
CA GLN A 161 24.20 -15.78 6.26
C GLN A 161 23.81 -14.48 5.52
N LEU A 162 22.84 -14.56 4.62
CA LEU A 162 22.14 -13.42 4.01
C LEU A 162 20.69 -13.42 4.52
N GLU A 163 20.52 -13.49 5.85
CA GLU A 163 19.23 -13.46 6.53
C GLU A 163 18.92 -12.02 6.99
N ASP A 164 17.64 -11.75 7.26
CA ASP A 164 17.20 -10.51 7.90
C ASP A 164 17.44 -10.65 9.42
N ASP A 165 18.68 -10.44 9.83
CA ASP A 165 19.22 -10.57 11.19
C ASP A 165 18.70 -9.47 12.12
N THR A 166 18.23 -8.35 11.57
CA THR A 166 17.66 -7.22 12.31
C THR A 166 16.13 -7.28 12.47
N TYR A 167 15.48 -8.32 11.92
CA TYR A 167 14.02 -8.36 11.84
C TYR A 167 13.33 -8.38 13.22
N ASP A 168 12.54 -7.33 13.48
CA ASP A 168 12.02 -6.99 14.80
C ASP A 168 10.62 -7.57 15.13
N GLY A 169 10.07 -8.33 14.18
CA GLY A 169 8.74 -8.96 14.26
C GLY A 169 8.75 -10.42 14.67
N GLN A 170 7.80 -11.19 14.13
CA GLN A 170 7.62 -12.61 14.45
C GLN A 170 8.28 -13.51 13.38
N TYR A 171 9.04 -14.51 13.84
CA TYR A 171 9.66 -15.52 12.99
C TYR A 171 9.01 -16.89 13.17
N ASN A 172 8.28 -17.33 12.15
CA ASN A 172 7.73 -18.68 12.07
C ASN A 172 8.81 -19.67 11.59
N VAL A 173 9.58 -20.20 12.54
CA VAL A 173 10.67 -21.18 12.33
C VAL A 173 10.26 -22.33 11.41
N LYS A 174 9.03 -22.85 11.55
CA LYS A 174 8.55 -24.03 10.82
C LYS A 174 8.37 -23.81 9.31
N HIS A 175 8.12 -22.56 8.91
CA HIS A 175 7.98 -22.16 7.51
C HIS A 175 9.10 -21.24 7.01
N ARG A 176 10.07 -20.93 7.90
CA ARG A 176 11.05 -19.84 7.76
C ARG A 176 10.43 -18.53 7.26
N PHE A 177 9.32 -18.10 7.87
CA PHE A 177 8.53 -16.95 7.42
C PHE A 177 8.54 -15.84 8.47
N LEU A 178 8.84 -14.62 8.04
CA LEU A 178 8.88 -13.40 8.83
C LEU A 178 7.54 -12.64 8.67
N HIS A 179 6.96 -12.14 9.75
CA HIS A 179 5.77 -11.31 9.69
C HIS A 179 5.62 -10.30 10.83
N ASP A 180 4.84 -9.25 10.55
CA ASP A 180 4.44 -8.19 11.50
C ASP A 180 5.58 -7.37 12.12
N GLY A 181 6.74 -7.33 11.46
CA GLY A 181 7.89 -6.48 11.79
C GLY A 181 8.56 -5.80 10.59
N LEU A 182 9.65 -5.10 10.89
CA LEU A 182 10.60 -4.47 9.97
C LEU A 182 12.02 -4.95 10.28
N GLY A 183 12.96 -4.64 9.39
CA GLY A 183 14.37 -5.04 9.47
C GLY A 183 15.17 -4.39 8.33
N GLN A 184 16.19 -5.10 7.83
CA GLN A 184 17.17 -4.58 6.87
C GLN A 184 16.53 -3.93 5.63
N LEU A 185 15.43 -4.47 5.09
CA LEU A 185 14.79 -3.96 3.86
C LEU A 185 14.09 -2.59 4.01
N SER A 186 14.22 -1.94 5.17
CA SER A 186 13.58 -0.66 5.50
C SER A 186 14.35 0.16 6.54
N ASP A 187 15.63 -0.14 6.80
CA ASP A 187 16.40 0.55 7.86
C ASP A 187 17.11 1.83 7.37
N GLY A 188 17.06 2.08 6.05
CA GLY A 188 17.71 3.21 5.39
C GLY A 188 19.13 2.93 4.89
N GLN A 189 19.64 1.70 4.98
CA GLN A 189 21.03 1.34 4.63
C GLN A 189 21.11 0.58 3.30
N THR A 190 21.94 1.09 2.38
CA THR A 190 22.25 0.41 1.11
C THR A 190 23.53 -0.42 1.24
N GLY A 191 23.45 -1.73 0.97
CA GLY A 191 24.62 -2.60 0.97
C GLY A 191 25.62 -2.29 -0.16
N PRO A 192 26.92 -2.57 0.02
CA PRO A 192 27.97 -2.31 -0.97
C PRO A 192 27.93 -3.27 -2.17
N ASP A 193 28.61 -2.87 -3.25
CA ASP A 193 28.77 -3.66 -4.48
C ASP A 193 29.28 -5.08 -4.21
N ASN A 194 30.32 -5.21 -3.37
CA ASN A 194 30.80 -6.51 -2.91
C ASN A 194 29.93 -7.02 -1.76
N TYR A 195 29.06 -7.98 -2.05
CA TYR A 195 28.21 -8.63 -1.03
C TYR A 195 28.99 -9.41 0.06
N GLU A 196 30.30 -9.62 -0.09
CA GLU A 196 31.14 -10.28 0.94
C GLU A 196 31.67 -9.28 1.99
N ASP A 197 31.55 -7.98 1.75
CA ASP A 197 31.86 -6.94 2.74
C ASP A 197 30.91 -7.02 3.94
N LEU A 198 31.43 -6.78 5.15
CA LEU A 198 30.69 -6.95 6.42
C LEU A 198 30.02 -8.33 6.56
N ASN A 199 30.61 -9.38 5.95
CA ASN A 199 30.06 -10.73 5.84
C ASN A 199 28.68 -10.82 5.16
N GLY A 200 28.27 -9.80 4.40
CA GLY A 200 26.96 -9.73 3.76
C GLY A 200 25.82 -9.23 4.65
N PHE A 201 26.10 -8.74 5.87
CA PHE A 201 25.09 -8.28 6.84
C PHE A 201 24.07 -7.27 6.26
N GLN A 202 24.46 -6.44 5.29
CA GLN A 202 23.58 -5.46 4.65
C GLN A 202 22.75 -6.03 3.47
N TRP A 203 22.74 -7.35 3.26
CA TRP A 203 22.08 -7.99 2.12
C TRP A 203 21.17 -9.15 2.56
N VAL A 204 19.85 -8.99 2.40
CA VAL A 204 18.92 -10.12 2.51
C VAL A 204 18.92 -10.88 1.18
N GLY A 205 19.23 -12.19 1.24
CA GLY A 205 19.54 -13.00 0.07
C GLY A 205 18.68 -14.25 -0.04
N TRP A 206 18.08 -14.47 -1.21
CA TRP A 206 17.31 -15.67 -1.51
C TRP A 206 17.93 -16.46 -2.64
N ARG A 207 17.92 -17.79 -2.48
CA ARG A 207 18.45 -18.74 -3.45
C ARG A 207 17.31 -19.39 -4.23
N LYS A 208 17.41 -19.41 -5.56
CA LYS A 208 16.45 -20.11 -6.45
C LYS A 208 16.42 -21.62 -6.11
N PRO A 209 15.26 -22.19 -5.70
CA PRO A 209 15.20 -23.60 -5.32
C PRO A 209 15.30 -24.50 -6.56
N ARG A 210 16.19 -25.51 -6.51
CA ARG A 210 16.52 -26.41 -7.64
C ARG A 210 15.32 -27.14 -8.28
N SER A 211 14.23 -27.33 -7.53
CA SER A 211 13.04 -28.07 -7.98
C SER A 211 11.93 -27.18 -8.59
N THR A 212 12.15 -25.86 -8.69
CA THR A 212 11.11 -24.92 -9.12
C THR A 212 11.09 -24.68 -10.63
N LYS A 213 9.88 -24.53 -11.19
CA LYS A 213 9.67 -24.09 -12.58
C LYS A 213 10.26 -22.68 -12.80
N HIS A 214 10.53 -22.31 -14.05
CA HIS A 214 11.20 -21.06 -14.43
C HIS A 214 10.56 -19.75 -13.89
N ASN A 215 9.28 -19.78 -13.48
CA ASN A 215 8.53 -18.65 -12.92
C ASN A 215 8.34 -18.73 -11.40
N HIS A 216 9.37 -19.15 -10.65
CA HIS A 216 9.42 -18.89 -9.22
C HIS A 216 9.86 -17.45 -8.93
N SER A 217 9.15 -16.81 -8.02
CA SER A 217 9.44 -15.49 -7.43
C SER A 217 9.61 -15.61 -5.92
N ILE A 218 10.33 -14.66 -5.32
CA ILE A 218 10.15 -14.35 -3.90
C ILE A 218 8.96 -13.41 -3.74
N GLU A 219 8.17 -13.60 -2.68
CA GLU A 219 7.03 -12.75 -2.33
C GLU A 219 7.36 -11.95 -1.05
N ILE A 220 7.18 -10.64 -1.11
CA ILE A 220 7.34 -9.71 0.02
C ILE A 220 6.05 -8.86 0.10
N LEU A 221 5.33 -8.94 1.21
CA LEU A 221 4.08 -8.22 1.45
C LEU A 221 4.31 -7.06 2.42
N PHE A 222 4.26 -5.82 1.92
CA PHE A 222 4.35 -4.58 2.70
C PHE A 222 2.95 -4.12 3.14
N LYS A 223 2.80 -3.77 4.42
CA LYS A 223 1.60 -3.11 4.99
C LYS A 223 1.93 -1.66 5.32
N PHE A 224 1.01 -0.74 5.05
CA PHE A 224 1.21 0.70 5.27
C PHE A 224 0.28 1.28 6.34
N ASP A 225 0.71 2.40 6.95
CA ASP A 225 0.04 3.12 8.03
C ASP A 225 -1.36 3.68 7.67
N ALA A 226 -1.61 3.90 6.38
CA ALA A 226 -2.83 4.47 5.84
C ALA A 226 -3.06 4.04 4.39
N LEU A 227 -4.25 4.37 3.86
CA LEU A 227 -4.49 4.31 2.43
C LEU A 227 -3.63 5.37 1.72
N ARG A 228 -2.78 4.94 0.80
CA ARG A 228 -1.77 5.78 0.14
C ARG A 228 -1.87 5.70 -1.38
N ASN A 229 -1.49 6.80 -2.04
CA ASN A 229 -1.24 6.86 -3.47
C ASN A 229 0.25 6.65 -3.72
N PHE A 230 0.60 5.66 -4.53
CA PHE A 230 1.98 5.20 -4.75
C PHE A 230 2.52 5.65 -6.10
N SER A 231 3.58 6.45 -6.06
CA SER A 231 4.23 7.00 -7.26
C SER A 231 5.37 6.10 -7.75
N ARG A 232 6.21 5.60 -6.85
CA ARG A 232 7.38 4.77 -7.19
C ARG A 232 7.73 3.81 -6.05
N VAL A 233 8.29 2.64 -6.38
CA VAL A 233 9.13 1.85 -5.47
C VAL A 233 10.57 1.89 -5.97
N THR A 234 11.52 1.98 -5.05
CA THR A 234 12.95 1.90 -5.32
C THR A 234 13.51 0.69 -4.59
N ILE A 235 14.07 -0.26 -5.34
CA ILE A 235 14.56 -1.54 -4.82
C ILE A 235 16.08 -1.56 -4.99
N HIS A 236 16.84 -1.54 -3.90
CA HIS A 236 18.31 -1.59 -3.97
C HIS A 236 18.79 -3.04 -4.11
N ALA A 237 19.31 -3.40 -5.28
CA ALA A 237 19.64 -4.78 -5.65
C ALA A 237 21.11 -4.94 -6.06
N ASN A 238 21.72 -6.06 -5.67
CA ASN A 238 23.10 -6.40 -6.01
C ASN A 238 23.18 -7.03 -7.43
N ASN A 239 24.27 -6.78 -8.17
CA ASN A 239 24.50 -7.35 -9.51
C ASN A 239 25.88 -8.05 -9.66
N TYR A 240 26.39 -8.67 -8.60
CA TYR A 240 27.69 -9.35 -8.61
C TYR A 240 27.67 -10.70 -9.40
N TYR A 241 27.51 -10.57 -10.72
CA TYR A 241 27.35 -11.65 -11.68
C TYR A 241 28.51 -12.68 -11.76
N PRO A 242 29.76 -12.39 -11.36
CA PRO A 242 30.81 -13.41 -11.25
C PRO A 242 30.42 -14.54 -10.28
N LYS A 243 29.84 -14.20 -9.12
CA LYS A 243 29.32 -15.15 -8.12
C LYS A 243 27.88 -15.62 -8.42
N LYS A 244 27.33 -15.24 -9.58
CA LYS A 244 25.96 -15.53 -10.05
C LYS A 244 24.86 -14.93 -9.17
N ILE A 245 25.14 -13.75 -8.61
CA ILE A 245 24.16 -12.83 -8.05
C ILE A 245 23.72 -11.89 -9.17
N TYR A 246 22.42 -11.66 -9.30
CA TYR A 246 21.85 -10.86 -10.38
C TYR A 246 20.66 -10.05 -9.86
N VAL A 247 20.44 -8.87 -10.43
CA VAL A 247 19.17 -8.16 -10.29
C VAL A 247 18.03 -9.06 -10.83
N PHE A 248 16.85 -8.97 -10.21
CA PHE A 248 15.67 -9.73 -10.61
C PHE A 248 15.29 -9.48 -12.07
N ARG A 249 14.93 -10.54 -12.81
CA ARG A 249 14.51 -10.51 -14.22
C ARG A 249 13.28 -9.62 -14.43
N SER A 250 12.35 -9.69 -13.48
CA SER A 250 11.08 -8.98 -13.53
C SER A 250 10.52 -8.82 -12.12
N ALA A 251 9.87 -7.69 -11.87
CA ALA A 251 9.09 -7.42 -10.67
C ALA A 251 7.61 -7.31 -11.04
N VAL A 252 6.74 -7.97 -10.27
CA VAL A 252 5.28 -7.74 -10.33
C VAL A 252 4.84 -7.17 -9.00
N ILE A 253 4.24 -5.99 -9.04
CA ILE A 253 3.78 -5.23 -7.87
C ILE A 253 2.27 -5.28 -7.87
N GLU A 254 1.67 -5.90 -6.86
CA GLU A 254 0.23 -6.11 -6.71
C GLU A 254 -0.32 -5.24 -5.58
N PHE A 255 -1.46 -4.58 -5.83
CA PHE A 255 -2.05 -3.61 -4.91
C PHE A 255 -3.30 -4.17 -4.24
N PHE A 256 -3.42 -3.96 -2.92
CA PHE A 256 -4.54 -4.45 -2.10
C PHE A 256 -5.00 -3.36 -1.12
N ASN A 257 -6.28 -3.45 -0.72
CA ASN A 257 -6.92 -2.53 0.23
C ASN A 257 -7.56 -3.33 1.36
N ASN A 258 -7.39 -2.92 2.61
CA ASN A 258 -7.81 -3.69 3.81
C ASN A 258 -9.31 -4.10 3.81
N ASN A 259 -10.17 -3.41 3.07
CA ASN A 259 -11.60 -3.71 2.98
C ASN A 259 -11.95 -4.93 2.11
N ASN A 260 -11.01 -5.44 1.29
CA ASN A 260 -11.15 -6.67 0.51
C ASN A 260 -9.76 -7.25 0.18
N ASN A 261 -9.50 -8.51 0.52
CA ASN A 261 -8.27 -9.24 0.12
C ASN A 261 -8.17 -9.50 -1.40
N ASN A 262 -9.07 -8.93 -2.20
CA ASN A 262 -9.08 -9.02 -3.65
C ASN A 262 -8.04 -8.03 -4.22
N LYS A 263 -7.08 -8.56 -4.99
CA LYS A 263 -6.13 -7.78 -5.79
C LYS A 263 -6.88 -6.75 -6.64
N THR A 264 -6.52 -5.47 -6.54
CA THR A 264 -7.16 -4.40 -7.34
C THR A 264 -6.54 -4.31 -8.73
N THR A 265 -5.21 -4.21 -8.80
CA THR A 265 -4.41 -4.08 -10.02
C THR A 265 -3.02 -4.67 -9.82
N SER A 266 -2.18 -4.64 -10.88
CA SER A 266 -0.73 -4.82 -10.73
C SER A 266 0.07 -4.08 -11.80
N VAL A 267 1.26 -3.61 -11.42
CA VAL A 267 2.30 -3.15 -12.33
C VAL A 267 3.31 -4.27 -12.55
N THR A 268 3.77 -4.45 -13.79
CA THR A 268 4.88 -5.35 -14.13
C THR A 268 6.03 -4.53 -14.68
N TYR A 269 7.23 -4.75 -14.15
CA TYR A 269 8.50 -4.22 -14.63
C TYR A 269 9.41 -5.37 -15.04
N ASN A 270 10.12 -5.21 -16.16
CA ASN A 270 11.14 -6.16 -16.62
C ASN A 270 12.51 -5.47 -16.55
N HIS A 271 13.49 -6.15 -15.95
CA HIS A 271 14.88 -5.72 -16.01
C HIS A 271 15.58 -6.42 -17.18
N HIS A 272 16.50 -5.73 -17.83
CA HIS A 272 17.42 -6.37 -18.76
C HIS A 272 18.63 -6.90 -17.98
N ARG A 273 19.08 -8.11 -18.31
CA ARG A 273 20.30 -8.66 -17.70
C ARG A 273 21.49 -7.75 -18.00
N ASP A 274 22.34 -7.61 -16.99
CA ASP A 274 23.60 -6.91 -17.07
C ASP A 274 24.72 -7.85 -16.62
N ASP A 275 25.49 -8.35 -17.59
CA ASP A 275 26.75 -9.07 -17.38
C ASP A 275 27.96 -8.13 -17.71
N GLN A 276 27.81 -6.82 -17.54
CA GLN A 276 28.85 -5.79 -17.79
C GLN A 276 29.24 -5.01 -16.53
N PHE A 277 28.28 -4.64 -15.70
CA PHE A 277 28.50 -3.86 -14.48
C PHE A 277 28.15 -4.66 -13.23
N GLU A 278 29.17 -4.91 -12.40
CA GLU A 278 29.06 -5.69 -11.16
C GLU A 278 28.37 -4.94 -10.01
N MET A 279 28.19 -3.62 -10.15
CA MET A 279 27.74 -2.73 -9.09
C MET A 279 26.29 -2.97 -8.64
N ALA A 280 26.05 -2.78 -7.34
CA ALA A 280 24.73 -2.68 -6.76
C ALA A 280 24.06 -1.36 -7.18
N ARG A 281 22.72 -1.34 -7.25
CA ARG A 281 21.99 -0.16 -7.73
C ARG A 281 20.52 -0.09 -7.30
N PRO A 282 19.97 1.14 -7.16
CA PRO A 282 18.54 1.36 -6.98
C PRO A 282 17.77 1.14 -8.29
N ILE A 283 16.93 0.10 -8.32
CA ILE A 283 15.97 -0.14 -9.40
C ILE A 283 14.68 0.62 -9.11
N MET A 284 14.48 1.73 -9.81
CA MET A 284 13.28 2.57 -9.70
C MET A 284 12.16 2.05 -10.60
N ILE A 285 10.98 1.81 -10.02
CA ILE A 285 9.80 1.30 -10.73
C ILE A 285 8.61 2.25 -10.49
N ASP A 286 8.10 2.83 -11.58
CA ASP A 286 6.88 3.64 -11.61
C ASP A 286 5.65 2.81 -11.19
N LEU A 287 4.99 3.22 -10.11
CA LEU A 287 3.79 2.58 -9.57
C LEU A 287 2.48 3.19 -10.09
N LYS A 288 2.55 4.17 -11.00
CA LYS A 288 1.43 4.72 -11.77
C LYS A 288 0.30 5.32 -10.93
N HIS A 289 0.65 5.89 -9.77
CA HIS A 289 -0.29 6.53 -8.84
C HIS A 289 -1.43 5.60 -8.38
N HIS A 290 -1.15 4.29 -8.27
CA HIS A 290 -2.11 3.33 -7.73
C HIS A 290 -2.40 3.56 -6.25
N VAL A 291 -3.62 3.20 -5.83
CA VAL A 291 -4.11 3.40 -4.46
C VAL A 291 -4.17 2.06 -3.73
N ALA A 292 -3.46 1.98 -2.60
CA ALA A 292 -3.34 0.76 -1.80
C ALA A 292 -3.23 1.06 -0.28
N SER A 293 -3.48 0.05 0.55
CA SER A 293 -3.00 -0.01 1.94
C SER A 293 -2.01 -1.16 2.19
N GLN A 294 -1.87 -2.07 1.22
CA GLN A 294 -0.85 -3.12 1.21
C GLN A 294 -0.33 -3.33 -0.22
N ILE A 295 0.96 -3.65 -0.35
CA ILE A 295 1.61 -3.98 -1.62
C ILE A 295 2.31 -5.33 -1.51
N LYS A 296 2.01 -6.26 -2.41
CA LYS A 296 2.82 -7.47 -2.59
C LYS A 296 3.78 -7.28 -3.75
N VAL A 297 5.07 -7.45 -3.50
CA VAL A 297 6.13 -7.46 -4.51
C VAL A 297 6.55 -8.89 -4.80
N HIS A 298 6.51 -9.29 -6.07
CA HIS A 298 7.03 -10.55 -6.58
C HIS A 298 8.31 -10.30 -7.38
N LEU A 299 9.47 -10.74 -6.90
CA LEU A 299 10.74 -10.60 -7.64
C LEU A 299 11.15 -11.94 -8.25
N TYR A 300 11.26 -11.99 -9.58
CA TYR A 300 11.55 -13.21 -10.34
C TYR A 300 13.06 -13.36 -10.62
N PHE A 301 13.58 -14.55 -10.35
CA PHE A 301 15.00 -14.88 -10.48
C PHE A 301 15.51 -14.92 -11.93
N ASP A 302 16.46 -14.03 -12.27
CA ASP A 302 17.27 -14.15 -13.49
C ASP A 302 18.45 -15.11 -13.34
N GLY A 303 18.98 -15.24 -12.11
CA GLY A 303 20.07 -16.14 -11.75
C GLY A 303 19.76 -17.09 -10.58
N PRO A 304 20.79 -17.78 -10.05
CA PRO A 304 20.71 -18.58 -8.82
C PRO A 304 20.33 -17.81 -7.55
N TRP A 305 20.60 -16.50 -7.51
CA TRP A 305 20.41 -15.64 -6.34
C TRP A 305 19.74 -14.31 -6.70
N ILE A 306 18.98 -13.76 -5.76
CA ILE A 306 18.60 -12.34 -5.67
C ILE A 306 19.05 -11.86 -4.28
N LEU A 307 19.76 -10.73 -4.23
CA LEU A 307 20.12 -10.02 -2.99
C LEU A 307 19.55 -8.61 -3.05
N ILE A 308 18.78 -8.24 -2.02
CA ILE A 308 18.19 -6.90 -1.84
C ILE A 308 18.67 -6.34 -0.49
N SER A 309 19.04 -5.06 -0.43
CA SER A 309 19.39 -4.41 0.85
C SER A 309 18.25 -3.56 1.39
N GLU A 310 17.58 -2.79 0.53
CA GLU A 310 16.64 -1.72 0.93
C GLU A 310 15.47 -1.61 -0.06
N MET A 311 14.26 -1.35 0.42
CA MET A 311 13.04 -1.18 -0.38
C MET A 311 12.18 0.00 0.10
N THR A 312 12.16 1.09 -0.66
CA THR A 312 11.45 2.34 -0.32
C THR A 312 10.33 2.69 -1.29
N PHE A 313 9.25 3.33 -0.81
CA PHE A 313 8.05 3.68 -1.57
C PHE A 313 7.73 5.19 -1.49
N ASP A 314 7.89 5.89 -2.62
CA ASP A 314 7.42 7.26 -2.77
C ASP A 314 5.89 7.29 -2.84
N SER A 315 5.25 7.76 -1.76
CA SER A 315 3.81 7.75 -1.60
C SER A 315 3.29 8.98 -0.83
N PHE A 316 1.98 9.22 -0.94
CA PHE A 316 1.28 10.20 -0.09
C PHE A 316 -0.03 9.62 0.46
N ILE A 317 -0.36 10.00 1.70
CA ILE A 317 -1.59 9.58 2.38
C ILE A 317 -2.81 10.22 1.69
N ILE A 318 -3.85 9.42 1.45
CA ILE A 318 -5.12 9.89 0.90
C ILE A 318 -6.06 10.24 2.07
N PRO A 319 -6.49 11.50 2.22
CA PRO A 319 -7.46 11.86 3.26
C PRO A 319 -8.79 11.15 2.99
N THR A 320 -9.34 10.43 3.96
CA THR A 320 -10.61 9.68 3.84
C THR A 320 -11.80 10.55 3.42
N THR A 321 -11.75 11.85 3.69
CA THR A 321 -12.72 12.86 3.25
C THR A 321 -12.78 13.05 1.73
N SER A 322 -11.76 12.64 0.98
CA SER A 322 -11.75 12.70 -0.49
C SER A 322 -12.56 11.57 -1.14
N ILE A 323 -12.52 10.38 -0.56
CA ILE A 323 -13.20 9.16 -1.07
C ILE A 323 -14.73 9.34 -1.01
N VAL A 324 -15.23 9.83 0.13
CA VAL A 324 -16.65 10.17 0.33
C VAL A 324 -17.13 11.22 -0.68
N LYS A 325 -16.26 12.15 -1.10
CA LYS A 325 -16.60 13.14 -2.14
C LYS A 325 -16.72 12.50 -3.52
N SER A 326 -15.80 11.63 -3.93
CA SER A 326 -15.91 10.95 -5.23
C SER A 326 -17.17 10.08 -5.33
N GLU A 327 -17.48 9.29 -4.30
CA GLU A 327 -18.68 8.44 -4.31
C GLU A 327 -19.97 9.27 -4.32
N SER A 328 -20.09 10.29 -3.47
CA SER A 328 -21.29 11.14 -3.42
C SER A 328 -21.53 11.92 -4.72
N VAL A 329 -20.47 12.32 -5.44
CA VAL A 329 -20.58 12.92 -6.77
C VAL A 329 -21.09 11.91 -7.81
N HIS A 330 -20.58 10.67 -7.82
CA HIS A 330 -21.07 9.61 -8.72
C HIS A 330 -22.56 9.27 -8.49
N PHE A 331 -22.99 9.14 -7.22
CA PHE A 331 -24.41 8.94 -6.90
C PHE A 331 -25.28 10.13 -7.35
N SER A 332 -24.80 11.36 -7.15
CA SER A 332 -25.52 12.58 -7.56
C SER A 332 -25.70 12.66 -9.09
N ILE A 333 -24.64 12.37 -9.86
CA ILE A 333 -24.70 12.38 -11.33
C ILE A 333 -25.66 11.29 -11.84
N SER A 334 -25.60 10.08 -11.28
CA SER A 334 -26.50 8.97 -11.64
C SER A 334 -27.97 9.35 -11.41
N TYR A 335 -28.28 9.95 -10.26
CA TYR A 335 -29.65 10.40 -9.94
C TYR A 335 -30.15 11.48 -10.91
N ILE A 336 -29.30 12.44 -11.28
CA ILE A 336 -29.63 13.49 -12.26
C ILE A 336 -29.95 12.88 -13.64
N ILE A 337 -29.20 11.88 -14.10
CA ILE A 337 -29.44 11.20 -15.38
C ILE A 337 -30.78 10.42 -15.37
N ILE A 338 -31.10 9.76 -14.26
CA ILE A 338 -32.39 9.06 -14.07
C ILE A 338 -33.55 10.06 -14.04
N CYS A 339 -33.37 11.22 -13.41
CA CYS A 339 -34.37 12.29 -13.39
C CYS A 339 -34.59 12.89 -14.80
N LEU A 340 -33.52 13.20 -15.54
CA LEU A 340 -33.64 13.74 -16.90
C LEU A 340 -34.33 12.76 -17.87
N SER A 341 -33.96 11.48 -17.82
CA SER A 341 -34.53 10.45 -18.70
C SER A 341 -36.01 10.17 -18.40
N THR A 342 -36.42 10.15 -17.13
CA THR A 342 -37.84 10.01 -16.75
C THR A 342 -38.68 11.21 -17.17
N ILE A 343 -38.18 12.44 -17.03
CA ILE A 343 -38.84 13.65 -17.53
C ILE A 343 -39.01 13.59 -19.06
N LEU A 344 -37.97 13.18 -19.80
CA LEU A 344 -38.02 13.05 -21.26
C LEU A 344 -39.08 12.04 -21.72
N ILE A 345 -39.18 10.89 -21.03
CA ILE A 345 -40.20 9.86 -21.32
C ILE A 345 -41.62 10.41 -21.09
N VAL A 346 -41.86 11.15 -20.02
CA VAL A 346 -43.17 11.79 -19.74
C VAL A 346 -43.54 12.83 -20.80
N LEU A 347 -42.57 13.65 -21.24
CA LEU A 347 -42.77 14.59 -22.35
C LEU A 347 -43.12 13.88 -23.67
N MET A 348 -42.39 12.81 -24.02
CA MET A 348 -42.69 12.02 -25.22
C MET A 348 -44.07 11.36 -25.14
N LEU A 349 -44.45 10.80 -23.99
CA LEU A 349 -45.78 10.20 -23.80
C LEU A 349 -46.90 11.22 -23.91
N THR A 350 -46.78 12.39 -23.27
CA THR A 350 -47.80 13.45 -23.36
C THR A 350 -47.93 14.00 -24.78
N LEU A 351 -46.83 14.11 -25.54
CA LEU A 351 -46.83 14.50 -26.94
C LEU A 351 -47.44 13.42 -27.85
N MET A 352 -47.20 12.13 -27.58
CA MET A 352 -47.89 11.04 -28.27
C MET A 352 -49.40 11.02 -27.98
N PHE A 353 -49.83 11.30 -26.75
CA PHE A 353 -51.25 11.42 -26.41
C PHE A 353 -51.91 12.65 -27.07
N SER A 354 -51.20 13.77 -27.24
CA SER A 354 -51.74 14.94 -27.94
C SER A 354 -51.86 14.69 -29.45
N LEU A 355 -50.87 14.04 -30.07
CA LEU A 355 -50.95 13.57 -31.45
C LEU A 355 -52.10 12.58 -31.66
N ALA A 356 -52.26 11.58 -30.79
CA ALA A 356 -53.36 10.62 -30.86
C ALA A 356 -54.74 11.31 -30.76
N ARG A 357 -54.89 12.29 -29.86
CA ARG A 357 -56.11 13.12 -29.77
C ARG A 357 -56.35 13.95 -31.03
N CYS A 358 -55.29 14.52 -31.62
CA CYS A 358 -55.39 15.29 -32.86
C CYS A 358 -55.85 14.40 -34.04
N ILE A 359 -55.24 13.22 -34.21
CA ILE A 359 -55.61 12.22 -35.22
C ILE A 359 -57.07 11.78 -35.04
N PHE A 360 -57.50 11.49 -33.80
CA PHE A 360 -58.89 11.12 -33.52
C PHE A 360 -59.87 12.26 -33.84
N TYR A 361 -59.54 13.50 -33.48
CA TYR A 361 -60.36 14.68 -33.79
C TYR A 361 -60.52 14.88 -35.30
N MET A 362 -59.42 14.81 -36.06
CA MET A 362 -59.44 14.89 -37.52
C MET A 362 -60.27 13.77 -38.16
N ASN A 363 -60.11 12.52 -37.71
CA ASN A 363 -60.90 11.38 -38.17
C ASN A 363 -62.41 11.56 -37.86
N SER A 364 -62.74 12.11 -36.68
CA SER A 364 -64.14 12.42 -36.32
C SER A 364 -64.79 13.47 -37.25
N ASN A 365 -64.02 14.45 -37.73
CA ASN A 365 -64.48 15.44 -38.70
C ASN A 365 -64.56 14.88 -40.13
N ILE A 366 -63.68 13.95 -40.50
CA ILE A 366 -63.76 13.22 -41.79
C ILE A 366 -65.03 12.37 -41.85
N LYS A 367 -65.36 11.61 -40.79
CA LYS A 367 -66.60 10.80 -40.75
C LYS A 367 -67.89 11.60 -40.91
N LYS A 368 -67.90 12.90 -40.58
CA LYS A 368 -69.05 13.80 -40.82
C LYS A 368 -69.21 14.26 -42.28
N ARG A 369 -68.31 13.90 -43.20
CA ARG A 369 -68.33 14.35 -44.61
C ARG A 369 -68.58 13.25 -45.66
N TYR A 370 -68.78 11.99 -45.24
CA TYR A 370 -68.82 10.85 -46.17
C TYR A 370 -70.08 9.95 -46.10
N PHE A 371 -71.14 10.34 -45.37
CA PHE A 371 -72.41 9.62 -45.38
C PHE A 371 -73.44 10.24 -46.33
N SER A 372 -73.31 9.89 -47.61
CA SER A 372 -74.30 10.11 -48.67
C SER A 372 -74.33 8.86 -49.57
N PRO A 373 -75.32 7.95 -49.44
CA PRO A 373 -75.26 6.63 -50.05
C PRO A 373 -75.91 6.57 -51.45
N ILE A 374 -75.20 6.04 -52.45
CA ILE A 374 -75.79 5.60 -53.73
C ILE A 374 -75.24 4.23 -54.14
N HIS A 375 -76.11 3.23 -53.96
CA HIS A 375 -76.43 2.08 -54.84
C HIS A 375 -75.36 1.13 -55.42
N ASN A 376 -75.74 -0.15 -55.45
CA ASN A 376 -75.01 -1.28 -56.04
C ASN A 376 -75.01 -1.27 -57.57
N GLN A 377 -74.01 -1.90 -58.20
CA GLN A 377 -74.25 -3.11 -59.03
C GLN A 377 -72.99 -3.97 -59.28
N THR A 378 -73.16 -5.08 -60.02
CA THR A 378 -72.30 -6.28 -60.05
C THR A 378 -71.36 -6.40 -61.27
N GLU A 379 -70.55 -7.47 -61.26
CA GLU A 379 -69.75 -8.03 -62.37
C GLU A 379 -68.52 -7.20 -62.85
N SER A 380 -67.30 -7.76 -62.80
CA SER A 380 -66.67 -8.73 -63.73
C SER A 380 -66.04 -8.04 -64.97
N SER A 381 -64.91 -8.45 -65.54
CA SER A 381 -64.02 -9.62 -65.30
C SER A 381 -62.62 -9.38 -65.91
N ALA A 382 -61.66 -10.29 -65.65
CA ALA A 382 -60.46 -10.57 -66.46
C ALA A 382 -59.36 -9.48 -66.62
N SER A 383 -58.09 -9.77 -66.99
CA SER A 383 -57.24 -10.98 -66.82
C SER A 383 -55.80 -10.74 -67.31
N THR A 384 -54.77 -11.24 -66.60
CA THR A 384 -53.45 -11.76 -67.08
C THR A 384 -52.59 -12.06 -65.82
N THR A 385 -52.15 -13.28 -65.49
CA THR A 385 -51.12 -14.18 -66.11
C THR A 385 -49.70 -13.58 -66.12
N SER A 386 -48.62 -14.27 -65.71
CA SER A 386 -48.47 -15.64 -65.15
C SER A 386 -47.01 -15.98 -64.75
N SER A 387 -46.79 -16.59 -63.56
CA SER A 387 -45.76 -17.62 -63.23
C SER A 387 -45.79 -17.90 -61.70
N GLU A 388 -45.99 -19.12 -61.16
CA GLU A 388 -45.04 -20.26 -61.02
C GLU A 388 -43.82 -19.92 -60.10
N ILE A 389 -43.42 -20.67 -59.05
CA ILE A 389 -43.49 -22.13 -58.70
C ILE A 389 -43.75 -22.37 -57.17
N ASP A 390 -44.15 -23.61 -56.78
CA ASP A 390 -44.29 -24.22 -55.43
C ASP A 390 -43.03 -24.15 -54.49
N ILE A 391 -42.97 -24.60 -53.21
CA ILE A 391 -43.44 -25.81 -52.46
C ILE A 391 -43.59 -25.41 -50.95
N GLY A 392 -44.65 -25.75 -50.17
CA GLY A 392 -44.92 -27.03 -49.46
C GLY A 392 -44.14 -27.19 -48.12
N SER A 393 -44.62 -27.75 -47.01
CA SER A 393 -45.94 -28.33 -46.63
C SER A 393 -46.12 -28.46 -45.08
N SER A 394 -47.29 -28.95 -44.62
CA SER A 394 -47.66 -29.64 -43.34
C SER A 394 -46.61 -29.93 -42.23
N HIS A 395 -46.87 -30.06 -40.92
CA HIS A 395 -48.05 -29.99 -40.00
C HIS A 395 -47.50 -30.07 -38.52
N HIS A 396 -48.15 -30.39 -37.37
CA HIS A 396 -49.49 -30.89 -36.97
C HIS A 396 -49.85 -30.48 -35.49
N ARG A 397 -50.65 -31.27 -34.76
CA ARG A 397 -50.86 -31.26 -33.28
C ARG A 397 -50.71 -32.67 -32.70
N TYR A 398 -50.46 -32.83 -31.40
CA TYR A 398 -51.25 -33.64 -30.43
C TYR A 398 -50.54 -33.74 -29.05
N ALA A 399 -51.22 -34.29 -28.03
CA ALA A 399 -50.71 -34.42 -26.65
C ALA A 399 -51.32 -35.62 -25.89
N THR A 400 -50.49 -36.29 -25.08
CA THR A 400 -50.81 -37.25 -23.98
C THR A 400 -49.56 -37.31 -23.08
N ILE A 401 -49.62 -37.17 -21.75
CA ILE A 401 -50.09 -38.13 -20.73
C ILE A 401 -49.25 -39.43 -20.70
N GLY A 402 -48.58 -39.67 -19.56
CA GLY A 402 -47.89 -40.93 -19.24
C GLY A 402 -47.21 -40.87 -17.86
N SER A 403 -47.69 -41.66 -16.90
CA SER A 403 -47.15 -41.72 -15.52
C SER A 403 -47.02 -43.16 -15.05
N SER A 404 -45.90 -43.52 -14.43
CA SER A 404 -45.73 -44.78 -13.70
C SER A 404 -44.72 -44.62 -12.55
N THR A 405 -44.74 -45.54 -11.58
CA THR A 405 -44.27 -45.31 -10.21
C THR A 405 -43.32 -46.39 -9.67
N HIS A 406 -42.32 -45.96 -8.89
CA HIS A 406 -41.77 -46.67 -7.70
C HIS A 406 -40.99 -48.00 -7.89
N PRO A 407 -40.29 -48.54 -6.85
CA PRO A 407 -39.70 -47.92 -5.63
C PRO A 407 -38.23 -48.41 -5.32
N TYR A 408 -37.82 -48.25 -4.04
CA TYR A 408 -36.56 -48.69 -3.35
C TYR A 408 -35.34 -47.76 -3.56
N LEU A 409 -34.67 -47.20 -2.54
CA LEU A 409 -34.01 -47.75 -1.33
C LEU A 409 -32.81 -48.65 -1.70
N VAL A 410 -31.60 -48.50 -1.17
CA VAL A 410 -31.21 -48.38 0.27
C VAL A 410 -29.99 -47.43 0.48
N CYS A 411 -29.81 -46.93 1.71
CA CYS A 411 -28.70 -46.04 2.13
C CYS A 411 -27.38 -46.77 2.39
N ASN A 412 -26.26 -46.04 2.46
CA ASN A 412 -25.36 -46.17 3.61
C ASN A 412 -24.53 -44.90 3.88
N ASN A 413 -24.18 -44.65 5.14
CA ASN A 413 -23.18 -43.66 5.56
C ASN A 413 -21.88 -44.38 5.95
N GLY A 414 -20.74 -43.68 5.80
CA GLY A 414 -19.42 -44.07 6.27
C GLY A 414 -18.48 -42.88 6.24
#